data_AF-A0A1H0W7V9-F1
#
_entry.id   AF-A0A1H0W7V9-F1
#
_cell.length_a   1.000
_cell.length_b   1.000
_cell.length_c   1.000
_cell.angle_alpha   90.00
_cell.angle_beta   90.00
_cell.angle_gamma   90.00
#
_symmetry.space_group_name_H-M   'P 1'
#
loop_
_entity.id
_entity.type
_entity.pdbx_description
1 polymer ?
#
loop_
_entity_poly.entity_id
_entity_poly.type
_entity_poly.pdbx_seq_one_letter_code
_entity_poly.pdbx_strand_id
1 'polypeptide(L)'
;MAATAPTQTIQPSLASLFDNRSQSDLALIGSAYLAGLKTGLEQAASRTGDDRSEPTSPTCIHKIPLLPVAIDGKRAAVESVKDFDGKPLIYLLDEAARDGELLRVFSQASKALRHLEDNPTSPKSAKKSKAPPVTLDTSSSPQQIANAIGGSVFLWENSNFSGWLWRFGAGTTSSSGGRQAGNGNINDFRTAVFLQNINDKVSSVSNQSEVWANLRPQRSFVVLHQHINFAGAQLWVPERQGFSDLRQFGWNDVASSLSYTLTPN
;
A
#
# COMPACT_ATOMS: atom_id res chain seq x y z
N MET A 1 15.54 -64.36 9.68
CA MET A 1 14.93 -63.20 9.01
C MET A 1 14.86 -62.06 10.03
N ALA A 2 15.73 -61.06 9.90
CA ALA A 2 15.80 -59.93 10.83
C ALA A 2 15.05 -58.74 10.21
N ALA A 3 14.03 -58.24 10.91
CA ALA A 3 13.23 -57.09 10.49
C ALA A 3 13.95 -55.79 10.84
N THR A 4 14.22 -54.97 9.83
CA THR A 4 14.85 -53.65 9.95
C THR A 4 13.78 -52.61 10.32
N ALA A 5 13.98 -51.88 11.41
CA ALA A 5 13.09 -50.80 11.85
C ALA A 5 13.29 -49.53 11.02
N PRO A 6 12.24 -48.71 10.77
CA PRO A 6 12.34 -47.53 9.93
C PRO A 6 13.01 -46.36 10.66
N THR A 7 13.97 -45.72 9.98
CA THR A 7 14.64 -44.49 10.40
C THR A 7 13.65 -43.32 10.36
N GLN A 8 13.34 -42.73 11.52
CA GLN A 8 12.58 -41.48 11.58
C GLN A 8 13.51 -40.30 11.25
N THR A 9 13.17 -39.54 10.22
CA THR A 9 13.80 -38.26 9.88
C THR A 9 13.12 -37.17 10.71
N ILE A 10 13.85 -36.57 11.64
CA ILE A 10 13.39 -35.43 12.44
C ILE A 10 13.45 -34.18 11.54
N GLN A 11 12.29 -33.69 11.09
CA GLN A 11 12.19 -32.35 10.52
C GLN A 11 12.24 -31.32 11.67
N PRO A 12 13.14 -30.33 11.64
CA PRO A 12 13.10 -29.24 12.60
C PRO A 12 11.82 -28.43 12.39
N SER A 13 11.11 -28.12 13.48
CA SER A 13 9.92 -27.28 13.42
C SER A 13 10.31 -25.86 13.00
N LEU A 14 9.51 -25.25 12.11
CA LEU A 14 9.66 -23.84 11.70
C LEU A 14 9.71 -22.85 12.88
N ALA A 15 9.27 -23.27 14.07
CA ALA A 15 9.32 -22.48 15.29
C ALA A 15 10.75 -22.20 15.79
N SER A 16 11.73 -23.08 15.55
CA SER A 16 13.10 -22.89 16.08
C SER A 16 13.99 -21.98 15.24
N LEU A 17 13.52 -21.54 14.07
CA LEU A 17 14.28 -20.67 13.16
C LEU A 17 14.12 -19.16 13.43
N PHE A 18 13.24 -18.77 14.36
CA PHE A 18 12.88 -17.36 14.57
C PHE A 18 13.17 -16.80 15.97
N ASP A 19 13.74 -17.59 16.88
CA ASP A 19 13.89 -17.20 18.29
C ASP A 19 15.10 -16.28 18.60
N ASN A 20 15.89 -15.86 17.60
CA ASN A 20 17.17 -15.17 17.84
C ASN A 20 17.33 -13.77 17.21
N ARG A 21 16.25 -13.10 16.78
CA ARG A 21 16.37 -11.69 16.33
C ARG A 21 16.20 -10.73 17.51
N SER A 22 17.25 -9.97 17.82
CA SER A 22 17.30 -9.06 18.96
C SER A 22 16.34 -7.88 18.78
N GLN A 23 15.72 -7.41 19.87
CA GLN A 23 14.84 -6.23 19.88
C GLN A 23 15.49 -4.96 19.28
N SER A 24 16.83 -4.89 19.28
CA SER A 24 17.63 -3.85 18.64
C SER A 24 17.38 -3.72 17.13
N ASP A 25 17.12 -4.82 16.43
CA ASP A 25 16.87 -4.80 14.98
C ASP A 25 15.51 -4.18 14.65
N LEU A 26 14.52 -4.31 15.55
CA LEU A 26 13.18 -3.77 15.37
C LEU A 26 13.12 -2.24 15.57
N ALA A 27 13.91 -1.70 16.52
CA ALA A 27 14.02 -0.26 16.73
C ALA A 27 14.71 0.46 15.55
N LEU A 28 15.67 -0.20 14.90
CA LEU A 28 16.36 0.32 13.72
C LEU A 28 15.41 0.43 12.50
N ILE A 29 14.48 -0.51 12.36
CA ILE A 29 13.48 -0.53 11.27
C ILE A 29 12.49 0.65 11.39
N GLY A 30 12.07 1.01 12.60
CA GLY A 30 11.17 2.15 12.83
C GLY A 30 11.79 3.52 12.49
N SER A 31 13.08 3.73 12.81
CA SER A 31 13.77 5.01 12.57
C SER A 31 14.13 5.24 11.09
N ALA A 32 14.54 4.19 10.38
CA ALA A 32 14.80 4.28 8.93
C ALA A 32 13.53 4.59 8.12
N TYR A 33 12.37 4.22 8.66
CA TYR A 33 11.08 4.34 8.00
C TYR A 33 10.47 5.75 8.08
N LEU A 34 10.53 6.41 9.26
CA LEU A 34 10.21 7.84 9.37
C LEU A 34 11.15 8.68 8.50
N ALA A 35 12.44 8.32 8.42
CA ALA A 35 13.39 8.96 7.53
C ALA A 35 13.00 8.79 6.06
N GLY A 36 12.53 7.61 5.62
CA GLY A 36 12.06 7.37 4.25
C GLY A 36 10.85 8.21 3.85
N LEU A 37 9.83 8.30 4.72
CA LEU A 37 8.67 9.18 4.53
C LEU A 37 9.08 10.65 4.44
N LYS A 38 9.99 11.08 5.33
CA LYS A 38 10.51 12.43 5.33
C LYS A 38 11.36 12.73 4.10
N THR A 39 12.17 11.78 3.65
CA THR A 39 13.04 11.94 2.47
C THR A 39 12.23 12.04 1.18
N GLY A 40 11.13 11.28 1.03
CA GLY A 40 10.22 11.42 -0.12
C GLY A 40 9.51 12.77 -0.16
N LEU A 41 9.03 13.26 1.00
CA LEU A 41 8.39 14.57 1.13
C LEU A 41 9.40 15.74 0.99
N GLU A 42 10.63 15.60 1.50
CA GLU A 42 11.68 16.62 1.43
C GLU A 42 12.38 16.64 0.05
N GLN A 43 12.54 15.51 -0.65
CA GLN A 43 13.06 15.47 -2.03
C GLN A 43 12.13 16.19 -3.02
N ALA A 44 10.82 16.19 -2.77
CA ALA A 44 9.88 16.99 -3.55
C ALA A 44 10.02 18.51 -3.29
N ALA A 45 10.53 18.90 -2.12
CA ALA A 45 10.64 20.31 -1.72
C ALA A 45 12.04 20.94 -1.96
N SER A 46 13.11 20.12 -2.09
CA SER A 46 14.51 20.59 -2.07
C SER A 46 15.12 20.94 -3.45
N ARG A 47 14.33 20.95 -4.53
CA ARG A 47 14.79 21.33 -5.88
C ARG A 47 14.64 22.84 -6.16
N THR A 48 15.38 23.66 -5.42
CA THR A 48 15.43 25.11 -5.64
C THR A 48 16.88 25.57 -5.75
N GLY A 49 17.48 25.39 -6.92
CA GLY A 49 18.81 25.96 -7.19
C GLY A 49 19.60 25.31 -8.30
N ASP A 50 19.13 25.36 -9.55
CA ASP A 50 20.01 25.44 -10.71
C ASP A 50 19.19 25.96 -11.92
N ASP A 51 19.74 26.91 -12.66
CA ASP A 51 19.08 27.66 -13.77
C ASP A 51 18.97 26.82 -15.06
N ARG A 52 18.82 25.49 -14.91
CA ARG A 52 18.39 24.59 -15.97
C ARG A 52 16.89 24.48 -15.84
N SER A 53 16.16 25.07 -16.79
CA SER A 53 14.71 24.92 -16.98
C SER A 53 14.24 23.55 -16.52
N GLU A 54 13.78 23.47 -15.27
CA GLU A 54 13.48 22.22 -14.62
C GLU A 54 12.36 21.55 -15.41
N PRO A 55 12.42 20.23 -15.64
CA PRO A 55 11.25 19.52 -16.11
C PRO A 55 10.14 19.81 -15.11
N THR A 56 9.13 20.59 -15.54
CA THR A 56 7.99 20.96 -14.70
C THR A 56 7.44 19.68 -14.11
N SER A 57 7.58 19.51 -12.79
CA SER A 57 7.04 18.37 -12.09
C SER A 57 5.57 18.20 -12.50
N PRO A 58 5.14 16.96 -12.81
CA PRO A 58 3.78 16.73 -13.29
C PRO A 58 2.79 17.35 -12.29
N THR A 59 1.86 18.12 -12.81
CA THR A 59 0.86 18.80 -11.98
C THR A 59 -0.09 17.77 -11.42
N CYS A 60 -0.27 17.78 -10.10
CA CYS A 60 -1.23 16.95 -9.39
C CYS A 60 -2.65 17.39 -9.76
N ILE A 61 -3.41 16.57 -10.49
CA ILE A 61 -4.81 16.87 -10.88
C ILE A 61 -5.72 15.87 -10.17
N HIS A 62 -6.61 16.34 -9.31
CA HIS A 62 -7.48 15.45 -8.54
C HIS A 62 -8.75 15.10 -9.33
N LYS A 63 -9.27 13.88 -9.23
CA LYS A 63 -10.62 13.56 -9.72
C LYS A 63 -11.63 13.74 -8.59
N ILE A 64 -12.86 14.11 -8.92
CA ILE A 64 -13.92 14.36 -7.92
C ILE A 64 -14.41 13.00 -7.40
N PRO A 65 -14.34 12.73 -6.08
CA PRO A 65 -14.89 11.51 -5.50
C PRO A 65 -16.41 11.45 -5.59
N LEU A 66 -16.98 10.24 -5.61
CA LEU A 66 -18.44 10.05 -5.54
C LEU A 66 -18.94 9.99 -4.10
N LEU A 67 -18.06 9.67 -3.14
CA LEU A 67 -18.40 9.67 -1.72
C LEU A 67 -18.39 11.07 -1.13
N PRO A 68 -19.20 11.34 -0.09
CA PRO A 68 -19.03 12.50 0.76
C PRO A 68 -17.58 12.60 1.25
N VAL A 69 -17.04 13.82 1.31
CA VAL A 69 -15.65 14.05 1.72
C VAL A 69 -15.56 14.84 3.02
N ALA A 70 -14.53 14.52 3.81
CA ALA A 70 -14.04 15.40 4.87
C ALA A 70 -12.57 15.72 4.60
N ILE A 71 -12.27 17.01 4.43
CA ILE A 71 -10.91 17.51 4.21
C ILE A 71 -10.38 18.04 5.54
N ASP A 72 -9.25 17.49 6.00
CA ASP A 72 -8.61 17.85 7.27
C ASP A 72 -9.58 17.79 8.48
N GLY A 73 -10.44 16.77 8.50
CA GLY A 73 -11.42 16.55 9.56
C GLY A 73 -12.70 17.40 9.48
N LYS A 74 -12.83 18.28 8.47
CA LYS A 74 -14.04 19.07 8.24
C LYS A 74 -14.81 18.55 7.03
N ARG A 75 -16.11 18.30 7.18
CA ARG A 75 -16.97 17.94 6.05
C ARG A 75 -16.94 19.06 5.01
N ALA A 76 -16.78 18.71 3.75
CA ALA A 76 -16.67 19.65 2.64
C ALA A 76 -17.52 19.19 1.45
N ALA A 77 -17.75 20.10 0.49
CA ALA A 77 -18.32 19.73 -0.80
C ALA A 77 -17.35 18.82 -1.56
N VAL A 78 -17.83 17.83 -2.31
CA VAL A 78 -16.96 16.87 -3.01
C VAL A 78 -16.09 17.56 -4.06
N GLU A 79 -16.58 18.65 -4.64
CA GLU A 79 -15.88 19.48 -5.63
C GLU A 79 -14.70 20.25 -5.02
N SER A 80 -14.70 20.51 -3.70
CA SER A 80 -13.63 21.27 -3.02
C SER A 80 -12.27 20.59 -3.06
N VAL A 81 -12.23 19.29 -3.41
CA VAL A 81 -10.98 18.58 -3.70
C VAL A 81 -10.20 19.26 -4.84
N LYS A 82 -10.90 19.89 -5.79
CA LYS A 82 -10.29 20.64 -6.91
C LYS A 82 -9.57 21.91 -6.50
N ASP A 83 -9.89 22.47 -5.34
CA ASP A 83 -9.18 23.64 -4.79
C ASP A 83 -7.72 23.31 -4.43
N PHE A 84 -7.37 22.02 -4.42
CA PHE A 84 -6.04 21.50 -4.18
C PHE A 84 -5.32 21.02 -5.45
N ASP A 85 -5.86 21.28 -6.65
CA ASP A 85 -5.12 21.00 -7.89
C ASP A 85 -3.73 21.70 -7.84
N GLY A 86 -2.70 20.97 -8.24
CA GLY A 86 -1.28 21.34 -8.08
C GLY A 86 -0.67 21.00 -6.71
N LYS A 87 -1.46 20.54 -5.73
CA LYS A 87 -0.99 20.15 -4.39
C LYS A 87 -1.34 18.69 -4.08
N PRO A 88 -0.40 17.91 -3.53
CA PRO A 88 -0.69 16.52 -3.17
C PRO A 88 -1.71 16.45 -2.02
N LEU A 89 -2.68 15.54 -2.17
CA LEU A 89 -3.64 15.17 -1.13
C LEU A 89 -3.43 13.72 -0.70
N ILE A 90 -3.80 13.40 0.53
CA ILE A 90 -3.73 12.04 1.08
C ILE A 90 -5.15 11.54 1.32
N TYR A 91 -5.53 10.49 0.62
CA TYR A 91 -6.83 9.84 0.68
C TYR A 91 -6.71 8.60 1.57
N LEU A 92 -7.44 8.59 2.68
CA LEU A 92 -7.43 7.47 3.62
C LEU A 92 -8.66 6.59 3.42
N LEU A 93 -8.44 5.32 3.03
CA LEU A 93 -9.52 4.35 2.85
C LEU A 93 -9.80 3.58 4.14
N ASP A 94 -10.29 4.26 5.17
CA ASP A 94 -10.68 3.64 6.44
C ASP A 94 -12.04 2.92 6.36
N GLU A 95 -12.55 2.46 7.51
CA GLU A 95 -13.82 1.73 7.61
C GLU A 95 -15.01 2.53 7.06
N ALA A 96 -15.06 3.85 7.28
CA ALA A 96 -16.17 4.67 6.77
C ALA A 96 -16.11 4.82 5.25
N ALA A 97 -14.90 4.90 4.67
CA ALA A 97 -14.73 4.91 3.22
C ALA A 97 -15.13 3.57 2.60
N ARG A 98 -14.73 2.45 3.23
CA ARG A 98 -15.10 1.09 2.81
C ARG A 98 -16.62 0.89 2.82
N ASP A 99 -17.28 1.40 3.86
CA ASP A 99 -18.72 1.24 4.05
C ASP A 99 -19.52 2.28 3.22
N GLY A 100 -18.83 3.12 2.42
CA GLY A 100 -19.44 4.09 1.50
C GLY A 100 -20.00 5.35 2.16
N GLU A 101 -19.59 5.64 3.40
CA GLU A 101 -20.16 6.72 4.21
C GLU A 101 -19.39 8.04 4.04
N LEU A 102 -18.05 7.99 4.16
CA LEU A 102 -17.21 9.17 4.18
C LEU A 102 -15.78 8.85 3.74
N LEU A 103 -15.29 9.61 2.76
CA LEU A 103 -13.88 9.62 2.38
C LEU A 103 -13.14 10.71 3.16
N ARG A 104 -12.12 10.33 3.93
CA ARG A 104 -11.25 11.27 4.64
C ARG A 104 -10.05 11.62 3.77
N VAL A 105 -9.86 12.92 3.57
CA VAL A 105 -8.80 13.50 2.75
C VAL A 105 -7.99 14.47 3.60
N PHE A 106 -6.67 14.45 3.47
CA PHE A 106 -5.77 15.30 4.24
C PHE A 106 -4.86 16.09 3.32
N SER A 107 -4.69 17.37 3.62
CA SER A 107 -3.73 18.24 2.93
C SER A 107 -2.29 18.04 3.38
N GLN A 108 -2.08 17.34 4.50
CA GLN A 108 -0.78 17.11 5.11
C GLN A 108 -0.68 15.71 5.72
N ALA A 109 0.48 15.07 5.55
CA ALA A 109 0.76 13.75 6.13
C ALA A 109 0.65 13.73 7.65
N SER A 110 1.09 14.79 8.33
CA SER A 110 0.99 14.91 9.79
C SER A 110 -0.45 14.86 10.30
N LYS A 111 -1.42 15.40 9.55
CA LYS A 111 -2.84 15.33 9.91
C LYS A 111 -3.43 13.94 9.69
N ALA A 112 -3.03 13.27 8.60
CA ALA A 112 -3.44 11.89 8.34
C ALA A 112 -2.91 10.94 9.43
N LEU A 113 -1.64 11.09 9.81
CA LEU A 113 -1.02 10.30 10.88
C LEU A 113 -1.70 10.55 12.23
N ARG A 114 -1.90 11.81 12.62
CA ARG A 114 -2.66 12.13 13.85
C ARG A 114 -4.06 11.53 13.84
N HIS A 115 -4.75 11.58 12.70
CA HIS A 115 -6.06 10.96 12.59
C HIS A 115 -6.01 9.44 12.86
N LEU A 116 -4.99 8.75 12.34
CA LEU A 116 -4.78 7.32 12.59
C LEU A 116 -4.42 7.00 14.04
N GLU A 117 -3.66 7.88 14.70
CA GLU A 117 -3.32 7.80 16.13
C GLU A 117 -4.56 8.02 17.00
N ASP A 118 -5.37 9.05 16.70
CA ASP A 118 -6.60 9.38 17.43
C ASP A 118 -7.72 8.36 17.21
N ASN A 119 -7.70 7.67 16.06
CA ASN A 119 -8.70 6.68 15.67
C ASN A 119 -8.01 5.34 15.40
N PRO A 120 -7.55 4.65 16.47
CA PRO A 120 -7.04 3.32 16.31
C PRO A 120 -8.23 2.43 15.95
N THR A 121 -8.55 2.27 14.66
CA THR A 121 -9.43 1.22 14.12
C THR A 121 -9.16 -0.06 14.90
N SER A 122 -10.09 -0.36 15.81
CA SER A 122 -9.91 -1.44 16.74
C SER A 122 -10.03 -2.74 15.93
N PRO A 123 -9.03 -3.64 15.95
CA PRO A 123 -9.12 -4.91 15.23
C PRO A 123 -10.27 -5.82 15.72
N LYS A 124 -11.11 -5.37 16.65
CA LYS A 124 -12.10 -6.16 17.39
C LYS A 124 -13.50 -6.22 16.75
N SER A 125 -13.79 -5.58 15.63
CA SER A 125 -15.11 -5.77 15.01
C SER A 125 -15.13 -5.74 13.49
N ALA A 126 -14.22 -6.50 12.87
CA ALA A 126 -14.60 -7.15 11.62
C ALA A 126 -15.69 -8.19 11.94
N LYS A 127 -16.93 -7.75 12.22
CA LYS A 127 -18.11 -8.57 11.95
C LYS A 127 -17.92 -9.02 10.52
N LYS A 128 -17.57 -10.31 10.32
CA LYS A 128 -17.28 -10.95 9.02
C LYS A 128 -17.95 -10.16 7.91
N SER A 129 -17.21 -9.21 7.31
CA SER A 129 -17.79 -8.41 6.26
C SER A 129 -18.12 -9.43 5.20
N LYS A 130 -19.39 -9.47 4.80
CA LYS A 130 -19.91 -10.43 3.82
C LYS A 130 -19.45 -10.06 2.41
N ALA A 131 -18.32 -9.35 2.29
CA ALA A 131 -17.58 -9.31 1.05
C ALA A 131 -17.34 -10.77 0.66
N PRO A 132 -17.84 -11.21 -0.51
CA PRO A 132 -17.56 -12.56 -0.96
C PRO A 132 -16.04 -12.74 -0.89
N PRO A 133 -15.53 -13.86 -0.35
CA PRO A 133 -14.12 -14.17 -0.51
C PRO A 133 -13.83 -13.99 -1.99
N VAL A 134 -12.87 -13.12 -2.31
CA VAL A 134 -12.39 -13.01 -3.69
C VAL A 134 -11.74 -14.35 -3.96
N THR A 135 -12.53 -15.29 -4.46
CA THR A 135 -12.05 -16.56 -4.98
C THR A 135 -11.29 -16.16 -6.22
N LEU A 136 -9.98 -15.94 -6.07
CA LEU A 136 -9.12 -15.74 -7.22
C LEU A 136 -9.23 -17.01 -8.06
N ASP A 137 -10.00 -16.94 -9.13
CA ASP A 137 -10.00 -17.95 -10.18
C ASP A 137 -8.62 -17.87 -10.86
N THR A 138 -7.71 -18.67 -10.34
CA THR A 138 -6.30 -18.72 -10.77
C THR A 138 -6.12 -19.48 -12.08
N SER A 139 -7.22 -19.86 -12.76
CA SER A 139 -7.19 -20.56 -14.04
C SER A 139 -6.65 -19.71 -15.21
N SER A 140 -6.66 -18.38 -15.08
CA SER A 140 -5.97 -17.47 -16.01
C SER A 140 -4.63 -17.06 -15.40
N SER A 141 -3.55 -17.76 -15.80
CA SER A 141 -2.19 -17.65 -15.26
C SER A 141 -1.77 -16.22 -14.89
N PRO A 142 -1.84 -15.82 -13.61
CA PRO A 142 -1.15 -14.63 -13.15
C PRO A 142 0.33 -14.98 -13.16
N GLN A 143 1.18 -14.12 -13.70
CA GLN A 143 2.63 -14.26 -13.51
C GLN A 143 2.90 -14.19 -11.99
N GLN A 144 3.08 -15.36 -11.37
CA GLN A 144 3.36 -15.49 -9.95
C GLN A 144 4.77 -15.00 -9.68
N ILE A 145 4.89 -13.78 -9.20
CA ILE A 145 6.09 -13.32 -8.51
C ILE A 145 6.04 -13.93 -7.09
N ALA A 146 7.13 -14.57 -6.68
CA ALA A 146 7.28 -15.41 -5.49
C ALA A 146 6.56 -14.90 -4.22
N ASN A 147 6.10 -15.83 -3.38
CA ASN A 147 5.44 -15.56 -2.09
C ASN A 147 6.26 -14.59 -1.24
N ALA A 148 5.83 -13.33 -1.19
CA ALA A 148 6.49 -12.32 -0.39
C ALA A 148 6.14 -12.50 1.09
N ILE A 149 7.18 -12.48 1.90
CA ILE A 149 7.14 -12.45 3.35
C ILE A 149 6.53 -11.09 3.74
N GLY A 150 5.23 -11.07 4.05
CA GLY A 150 4.48 -9.85 4.42
C GLY A 150 3.13 -9.69 3.71
N GLY A 151 2.78 -10.61 2.80
CA GLY A 151 1.47 -10.68 2.13
C GLY A 151 1.52 -10.19 0.68
N SER A 152 0.38 -9.79 0.11
CA SER A 152 0.33 -9.40 -1.30
C SER A 152 -0.62 -8.24 -1.55
N VAL A 153 -0.28 -7.39 -2.52
CA VAL A 153 -1.22 -6.44 -3.12
C VAL A 153 -1.62 -6.93 -4.47
N PHE A 154 -2.90 -6.75 -4.77
CA PHE A 154 -3.49 -7.04 -6.05
C PHE A 154 -4.09 -5.75 -6.59
N LEU A 155 -3.68 -5.36 -7.80
CA LEU A 155 -4.24 -4.24 -8.56
C LEU A 155 -4.94 -4.82 -9.79
N TRP A 156 -6.11 -4.31 -10.12
CA TRP A 156 -6.87 -4.73 -11.29
C TRP A 156 -7.12 -3.56 -12.23
N GLU A 157 -7.12 -3.84 -13.53
CA GLU A 157 -7.38 -2.87 -14.60
C GLU A 157 -8.80 -2.32 -14.54
N ASN A 158 -9.79 -3.16 -14.21
CA ASN A 158 -11.19 -2.74 -14.16
C ASN A 158 -11.73 -2.76 -12.73
N SER A 159 -12.88 -2.09 -12.54
CA SER A 159 -13.67 -2.21 -11.32
C SER A 159 -14.13 -3.67 -11.12
N ASN A 160 -14.61 -3.95 -9.91
CA ASN A 160 -15.10 -5.24 -9.44
C ASN A 160 -14.07 -6.37 -9.56
N PHE A 161 -12.78 -6.06 -9.34
CA PHE A 161 -11.69 -7.03 -9.36
C PHE A 161 -11.61 -7.81 -10.68
N SER A 162 -11.81 -7.12 -11.80
CA SER A 162 -11.89 -7.72 -13.13
C SER A 162 -10.83 -7.14 -14.08
N GLY A 163 -10.67 -7.75 -15.25
CA GLY A 163 -9.65 -7.36 -16.23
C GLY A 163 -8.27 -7.90 -15.86
N TRP A 164 -7.22 -7.23 -16.33
CA TRP A 164 -5.86 -7.63 -16.04
C TRP A 164 -5.53 -7.49 -14.54
N LEU A 165 -4.81 -8.46 -13.99
CA LEU A 165 -4.39 -8.49 -12.59
C LEU A 165 -2.87 -8.33 -12.46
N TRP A 166 -2.44 -7.43 -11.59
CA TRP A 166 -1.05 -7.29 -11.16
C TRP A 166 -0.92 -7.62 -9.68
N ARG A 167 0.03 -8.50 -9.36
CA ARG A 167 0.32 -8.91 -7.98
C ARG A 167 1.69 -8.41 -7.56
N PHE A 168 1.73 -7.76 -6.40
CA PHE A 168 2.95 -7.28 -5.77
C PHE A 168 3.14 -7.93 -4.40
N GLY A 169 4.39 -8.22 -4.08
CA GLY A 169 4.76 -8.73 -2.77
C GLY A 169 4.78 -7.61 -1.74
N ALA A 170 4.02 -7.74 -0.66
CA ALA A 170 4.19 -6.89 0.50
C ALA A 170 5.42 -7.39 1.26
N GLY A 171 6.53 -6.65 1.17
CA GLY A 171 7.78 -7.06 1.80
C GLY A 171 8.80 -5.93 1.83
N THR A 172 9.43 -5.78 2.99
CA THR A 172 10.55 -4.86 3.18
C THR A 172 11.75 -5.36 2.39
N THR A 173 12.34 -4.47 1.59
CA THR A 173 13.62 -4.70 0.92
C THR A 173 14.70 -4.86 1.99
N SER A 174 14.93 -6.06 2.52
CA SER A 174 16.13 -6.33 3.28
C SER A 174 17.28 -6.57 2.31
N SER A 175 17.96 -5.48 1.96
CA SER A 175 19.25 -5.48 1.30
C SER A 175 20.31 -6.11 2.21
N SER A 176 20.64 -7.38 1.98
CA SER A 176 22.01 -7.89 2.17
C SER A 176 22.18 -9.18 1.38
N GLY A 177 22.72 -9.05 0.17
CA GLY A 177 23.33 -10.18 -0.54
C GLY A 177 22.37 -11.19 -1.18
N GLY A 178 21.95 -10.92 -2.43
CA GLY A 178 21.63 -11.97 -3.38
C GLY A 178 20.14 -12.19 -3.67
N ARG A 179 19.75 -11.78 -4.88
CA ARG A 179 18.46 -12.04 -5.58
C ARG A 179 17.23 -11.35 -4.99
N GLN A 180 16.72 -10.38 -5.78
CA GLN A 180 15.50 -9.60 -5.58
C GLN A 180 14.29 -10.45 -5.15
N ALA A 181 14.06 -10.56 -3.85
CA ALA A 181 12.79 -11.01 -3.31
C ALA A 181 12.18 -9.85 -2.53
N GLY A 182 11.22 -9.17 -3.17
CA GLY A 182 10.40 -8.11 -2.57
C GLY A 182 10.75 -6.70 -3.05
N ASN A 183 10.47 -6.37 -4.31
CA ASN A 183 10.24 -4.97 -4.70
C ASN A 183 8.86 -4.56 -4.17
N GLY A 184 8.74 -4.38 -2.85
CA GLY A 184 7.53 -3.80 -2.26
C GLY A 184 7.28 -2.41 -2.84
N ASN A 185 8.35 -1.65 -3.08
CA ASN A 185 8.25 -0.33 -3.65
C ASN A 185 8.48 -0.39 -5.17
N ILE A 186 7.56 0.18 -5.94
CA ILE A 186 7.65 0.31 -7.38
C ILE A 186 7.59 1.80 -7.70
N ASN A 187 8.76 2.37 -7.99
CA ASN A 187 8.90 3.80 -8.24
C ASN A 187 8.23 4.21 -9.56
N ASP A 188 8.13 3.33 -10.55
CA ASP A 188 7.55 3.67 -11.85
C ASP A 188 6.94 2.44 -12.51
N PHE A 189 5.62 2.44 -12.65
CA PHE A 189 4.87 1.39 -13.33
C PHE A 189 5.27 1.14 -14.79
N ARG A 190 5.95 2.09 -15.44
CA ARG A 190 6.38 1.98 -16.84
C ARG A 190 7.70 1.21 -17.01
N THR A 191 8.54 1.19 -15.98
CA THR A 191 9.94 0.71 -16.11
C THR A 191 10.11 -0.78 -15.89
N ALA A 192 9.14 -1.45 -15.26
CA ALA A 192 9.19 -2.88 -15.11
C ALA A 192 8.74 -3.54 -16.42
N VAL A 193 9.70 -4.14 -17.12
CA VAL A 193 9.54 -4.76 -18.46
C VAL A 193 8.38 -5.78 -18.52
N PHE A 194 8.02 -6.38 -17.39
CA PHE A 194 6.91 -7.33 -17.23
C PHE A 194 5.58 -6.68 -16.78
N LEU A 195 5.59 -5.40 -16.37
CA LEU A 195 4.42 -4.64 -15.95
C LEU A 195 3.95 -3.74 -17.10
N GLN A 196 3.59 -4.33 -18.23
CA GLN A 196 3.15 -3.59 -19.41
C GLN A 196 2.03 -2.58 -19.06
N ASN A 197 2.40 -1.30 -19.01
CA ASN A 197 1.51 -0.15 -18.96
C ASN A 197 0.44 -0.17 -17.85
N ILE A 198 0.81 -0.46 -16.59
CA ILE A 198 -0.10 -0.31 -15.43
C ILE A 198 -0.46 1.16 -15.17
N ASN A 199 0.40 2.07 -15.62
CA ASN A 199 0.27 3.50 -15.39
C ASN A 199 -1.13 3.98 -15.76
N ASP A 200 -1.81 4.60 -14.80
CA ASP A 200 -3.16 5.15 -14.98
C ASP A 200 -4.17 4.11 -15.49
N LYS A 201 -4.06 2.85 -15.05
CA LYS A 201 -5.03 1.79 -15.38
C LYS A 201 -5.72 1.16 -14.17
N VAL A 202 -5.26 1.45 -12.97
CA VAL A 202 -5.75 0.76 -11.78
C VAL A 202 -7.15 1.27 -11.43
N SER A 203 -8.12 0.37 -11.42
CA SER A 203 -9.53 0.68 -11.13
C SER A 203 -10.09 -0.07 -9.92
N SER A 204 -9.41 -1.12 -9.45
CA SER A 204 -9.69 -1.76 -8.16
C SER A 204 -8.43 -2.33 -7.50
N VAL A 205 -8.45 -2.47 -6.17
CA VAL A 205 -7.28 -2.83 -5.36
C VAL A 205 -7.67 -3.72 -4.19
N SER A 206 -6.81 -4.68 -3.85
CA SER A 206 -6.89 -5.47 -2.63
C SER A 206 -5.53 -5.54 -1.99
N ASN A 207 -5.44 -5.05 -0.76
CA ASN A 207 -4.27 -5.20 0.07
C ASN A 207 -4.48 -6.40 1.00
N GLN A 208 -3.86 -7.53 0.68
CA GLN A 208 -3.80 -8.72 1.51
C GLN A 208 -2.47 -8.80 2.26
N SER A 209 -1.84 -7.66 2.56
CA SER A 209 -0.71 -7.63 3.48
C SER A 209 -1.13 -8.15 4.84
N GLU A 210 -0.24 -8.89 5.48
CA GLU A 210 -0.41 -9.32 6.86
C GLU A 210 0.80 -8.87 7.65
N VAL A 211 0.58 -7.94 8.58
CA VAL A 211 1.59 -7.68 9.62
C VAL A 211 1.65 -8.90 10.51
N TRP A 212 2.84 -9.49 10.60
CA TRP A 212 3.10 -10.64 11.44
C TRP A 212 2.68 -10.34 12.88
N ALA A 213 2.05 -11.31 13.55
CA ALA A 213 1.46 -11.12 14.88
C ALA A 213 2.44 -10.52 15.91
N ASN A 214 3.73 -10.72 15.70
CA ASN A 214 4.82 -10.33 16.58
C ASN A 214 5.27 -8.86 16.37
N LEU A 215 4.81 -8.19 15.30
CA LEU A 215 5.11 -6.79 14.99
C LEU A 215 3.96 -5.84 15.36
N ARG A 216 2.97 -6.34 16.09
CA ARG A 216 1.91 -5.51 16.68
C ARG A 216 2.56 -4.59 17.73
N PRO A 217 2.30 -3.27 17.67
CA PRO A 217 1.04 -2.69 17.22
C PRO A 217 1.05 -1.97 15.86
N GLN A 218 1.98 -2.24 14.93
CA GLN A 218 2.05 -1.45 13.69
C GLN A 218 0.88 -1.70 12.72
N ARG A 219 0.42 -0.66 12.02
CA ARG A 219 -0.51 -0.76 10.88
C ARG A 219 0.28 -0.78 9.59
N SER A 220 -0.08 -1.68 8.66
CA SER A 220 0.47 -1.61 7.31
C SER A 220 -0.52 -1.00 6.32
N PHE A 221 0.02 -0.14 5.46
CA PHE A 221 -0.68 0.47 4.35
C PHE A 221 0.09 0.20 3.06
N VAL A 222 -0.69 0.12 2.00
CA VAL A 222 -0.21 0.25 0.64
C VAL A 222 -0.56 1.64 0.19
N VAL A 223 0.45 2.37 -0.26
CA VAL A 223 0.27 3.72 -0.76
C VAL A 223 0.39 3.68 -2.27
N LEU A 224 -0.72 3.94 -2.96
CA LEU A 224 -0.68 4.24 -4.38
C LEU A 224 -0.39 5.73 -4.55
N HIS A 225 0.49 6.06 -5.48
CA HIS A 225 0.87 7.43 -5.76
C HIS A 225 0.43 7.81 -7.16
N GLN A 226 -0.07 9.04 -7.31
CA GLN A 226 -0.56 9.56 -8.59
C GLN A 226 0.54 9.67 -9.64
N HIS A 227 1.77 9.95 -9.22
CA HIS A 227 2.91 10.08 -10.12
C HIS A 227 3.97 9.03 -9.82
N ILE A 228 4.93 8.91 -10.74
CA ILE A 228 6.15 8.12 -10.54
C ILE A 228 6.98 8.70 -9.39
N ASN A 229 7.96 7.93 -8.93
CA ASN A 229 8.87 8.26 -7.84
C ASN A 229 8.16 8.71 -6.56
N PHE A 230 7.00 8.11 -6.26
CA PHE A 230 6.24 8.36 -5.03
C PHE A 230 5.77 9.82 -4.87
N ALA A 231 5.45 10.46 -5.99
CA ALA A 231 5.02 11.85 -6.03
C ALA A 231 3.51 12.00 -6.28
N GLY A 232 3.01 13.23 -6.08
CA GLY A 232 1.61 13.58 -6.29
C GLY A 232 0.70 13.18 -5.13
N ALA A 233 -0.60 13.09 -5.41
CA ALA A 233 -1.57 12.60 -4.43
C ALA A 233 -1.28 11.15 -4.04
N GLN A 234 -1.77 10.75 -2.86
CA GLN A 234 -1.57 9.43 -2.27
C GLN A 234 -2.90 8.78 -1.87
N LEU A 235 -3.06 7.48 -2.13
CA LEU A 235 -4.18 6.67 -1.67
C LEU A 235 -3.66 5.60 -0.70
N TRP A 236 -4.06 5.70 0.55
CA TRP A 236 -3.64 4.80 1.61
C TRP A 236 -4.66 3.68 1.77
N VAL A 237 -4.28 2.49 1.31
CA VAL A 237 -5.09 1.27 1.34
C VAL A 237 -4.68 0.43 2.56
N PRO A 238 -5.54 0.32 3.58
CA PRO A 238 -5.20 -0.46 4.78
C PRO A 238 -5.08 -1.95 4.47
N GLU A 239 -4.34 -2.65 5.33
CA GLU A 239 -4.20 -4.10 5.26
C GLU A 239 -5.53 -4.85 5.35
N ARG A 240 -5.56 -6.03 4.70
CA ARG A 240 -6.70 -6.94 4.65
C ARG A 240 -8.00 -6.32 4.13
N GLN A 241 -7.90 -5.27 3.32
CA GLN A 241 -9.04 -4.61 2.70
C GLN A 241 -8.99 -4.69 1.17
N GLY A 242 -10.18 -4.68 0.57
CA GLY A 242 -10.37 -4.65 -0.88
C GLY A 242 -11.39 -3.59 -1.25
N PHE A 243 -11.09 -2.83 -2.29
CA PHE A 243 -11.90 -1.76 -2.83
C PHE A 243 -12.19 -2.07 -4.29
N SER A 244 -13.43 -2.49 -4.56
CA SER A 244 -13.85 -2.95 -5.87
C SER A 244 -13.99 -1.83 -6.89
N ASP A 245 -14.11 -0.57 -6.50
CA ASP A 245 -14.27 0.53 -7.45
C ASP A 245 -13.58 1.80 -6.97
N LEU A 246 -12.44 2.12 -7.56
CA LEU A 246 -11.68 3.32 -7.21
C LEU A 246 -12.31 4.62 -7.73
N ARG A 247 -13.31 4.56 -8.61
CA ARG A 247 -14.09 5.74 -9.02
C ARG A 247 -14.78 6.38 -7.83
N GLN A 248 -15.21 5.59 -6.85
CA GLN A 248 -15.87 6.08 -5.64
C GLN A 248 -15.00 7.09 -4.87
N PHE A 249 -13.68 6.94 -4.96
CA PHE A 249 -12.71 7.77 -4.26
C PHE A 249 -12.02 8.82 -5.15
N GLY A 250 -12.36 8.91 -6.43
CA GLY A 250 -11.65 9.76 -7.38
C GLY A 250 -10.26 9.23 -7.77
N TRP A 251 -10.06 7.90 -7.72
CA TRP A 251 -8.75 7.26 -7.91
C TRP A 251 -8.68 6.24 -9.05
N ASN A 252 -9.73 6.14 -9.87
CA ASN A 252 -9.72 5.29 -11.07
C ASN A 252 -8.70 5.80 -12.07
N ASP A 253 -7.82 4.96 -12.60
CA ASP A 253 -6.85 5.34 -13.63
C ASP A 253 -5.98 6.54 -13.18
N VAL A 254 -5.43 6.47 -11.97
CA VAL A 254 -4.58 7.53 -11.37
C VAL A 254 -3.22 7.01 -10.93
N ALA A 255 -3.13 5.75 -10.48
CA ALA A 255 -1.91 5.25 -9.86
C ALA A 255 -0.78 5.07 -10.89
N SER A 256 0.40 5.60 -10.57
CA SER A 256 1.63 5.51 -11.38
C SER A 256 2.83 4.93 -10.62
N SER A 257 2.77 4.89 -9.29
CA SER A 257 3.75 4.19 -8.45
C SER A 257 3.11 3.65 -7.16
N LEU A 258 3.81 2.75 -6.47
CA LEU A 258 3.31 2.04 -5.28
C LEU A 258 4.41 1.91 -4.23
N SER A 259 4.10 2.20 -2.98
CA SER A 259 4.99 1.90 -1.85
C SER A 259 4.27 1.21 -0.71
N TYR A 260 5.00 0.44 0.11
CA TYR A 260 4.48 -0.10 1.36
C TYR A 260 4.94 0.73 2.54
N THR A 261 4.03 0.94 3.48
CA THR A 261 4.26 1.83 4.60
C THR A 261 3.74 1.23 5.91
N LEU A 262 4.57 1.16 6.96
CA LEU A 262 4.22 0.74 8.33
C LEU A 262 4.04 1.95 9.25
N THR A 263 2.82 2.33 9.64
CA THR A 263 2.68 3.42 10.62
C THR A 263 2.78 2.87 12.05
N PRO A 264 3.45 3.60 12.96
CA PRO A 264 3.31 3.32 14.39
C PRO A 264 1.84 3.46 14.80
N ASN A 265 1.44 2.68 15.80
CA ASN A 265 0.18 2.87 16.51
C ASN A 265 0.35 3.89 17.63
#